data_AF-A0A6G3THT5-F1
#
_entry.id   AF-A0A6G3THT5-F1
#
_cell.length_a   1.000
_cell.length_b   1.000
_cell.length_c   1.000
_cell.angle_alpha   90.00
_cell.angle_beta   90.00
_cell.angle_gamma   90.00
#
_symmetry.space_group_name_H-M   'P 1'
#
loop_
_entity.id
_entity.type
_entity.pdbx_description
1 polymer ?
#
loop_
_entity_poly.entity_id
_entity_poly.type
_entity_poly.pdbx_seq_one_letter_code
_entity_poly.pdbx_strand_id
1 'polypeptide(L)'
;RTDRPTPLRGVVALAPIADFEVADRLGVCGGAARQLLGGGELFAERRPYADPALLLPTGIATTLVQGRADVDVPQAVAEAYADAAAKAGEVVGVTLLEDVGHYPLIDPAADACAVVAEEIAQLAW
;
A
#
# COMPACT_ATOMS: atom_id res chain seq x y z
N ARG A 1 -9.06 -14.97 18.45
CA ARG A 1 -9.30 -15.13 16.99
C ARG A 1 -10.80 -14.92 16.81
N THR A 2 -11.22 -13.94 16.01
CA THR A 2 -12.65 -13.71 15.76
C THR A 2 -13.20 -14.86 14.89
N ASP A 3 -14.48 -15.16 15.06
CA ASP A 3 -15.23 -16.16 14.30
C ASP A 3 -15.43 -15.77 12.84
N ARG A 4 -15.37 -14.46 12.56
CA ARG A 4 -15.44 -13.88 11.21
C ARG A 4 -14.43 -12.73 11.06
N PRO A 5 -13.99 -12.40 9.83
CA PRO A 5 -13.20 -11.20 9.58
C PRO A 5 -13.92 -9.96 10.10
N THR A 6 -13.17 -8.98 10.61
CA THR A 6 -13.76 -7.69 11.00
C THR A 6 -14.37 -7.05 9.76
N PRO A 7 -15.66 -6.65 9.77
CA PRO A 7 -16.24 -5.98 8.62
C PRO A 7 -15.61 -4.60 8.49
N LEU A 8 -14.71 -4.45 7.52
CA LEU A 8 -14.08 -3.17 7.19
C LEU A 8 -14.94 -2.45 6.14
N ARG A 9 -15.18 -1.15 6.35
CA ARG A 9 -15.87 -0.31 5.36
C ARG A 9 -14.95 0.05 4.19
N GLY A 10 -13.68 0.26 4.47
CA GLY A 10 -12.65 0.49 3.48
C GLY A 10 -11.27 0.61 4.11
N VAL A 11 -10.26 0.79 3.27
CA VAL A 11 -8.85 0.95 3.62
C VAL A 11 -8.31 2.19 2.94
N VAL A 12 -7.65 3.05 3.73
CA VAL A 12 -6.79 4.12 3.22
C VAL A 12 -5.35 3.71 3.51
N ALA A 13 -4.59 3.40 2.46
CA ALA A 13 -3.21 2.95 2.56
C ALA A 13 -2.25 4.09 2.24
N LEU A 14 -1.43 4.48 3.22
CA LEU A 14 -0.51 5.61 3.12
C LEU A 14 0.87 5.10 2.69
N ALA A 15 1.35 5.53 1.52
CA ALA A 15 2.61 5.14 0.91
C ALA A 15 3.00 3.66 1.15
N PRO A 16 2.14 2.69 0.75
CA PRO A 16 2.30 1.32 1.21
C PRO A 16 3.36 0.56 0.41
N ILE A 17 4.05 -0.36 1.08
CA ILE A 17 4.84 -1.40 0.43
C ILE A 17 3.88 -2.53 0.02
N ALA A 18 3.07 -2.30 -1.01
CA ALA A 18 1.94 -3.17 -1.38
C ALA A 18 2.22 -4.17 -2.51
N ASP A 19 3.39 -4.10 -3.14
CA ASP A 19 3.91 -5.10 -4.07
C ASP A 19 5.33 -5.46 -3.65
N PHE A 20 5.51 -6.64 -3.06
CA PHE A 20 6.81 -7.04 -2.52
C PHE A 20 7.83 -7.34 -3.62
N GLU A 21 7.40 -7.76 -4.82
CA GLU A 21 8.31 -7.95 -5.94
C GLU A 21 8.94 -6.63 -6.39
N VAL A 22 8.10 -5.61 -6.59
CA VAL A 22 8.54 -4.28 -6.99
C VAL A 22 9.35 -3.62 -5.89
N ALA A 23 8.90 -3.70 -4.64
CA ALA A 23 9.60 -3.15 -3.50
C ALA A 23 11.00 -3.76 -3.32
N ASP A 24 11.12 -5.08 -3.44
CA ASP A 24 12.41 -5.77 -3.35
C ASP A 24 13.36 -5.37 -4.49
N ARG A 25 12.86 -5.32 -5.73
CA ARG A 25 13.65 -4.89 -6.90
C ARG A 25 14.17 -3.46 -6.75
N LEU A 26 13.38 -2.57 -6.16
CA LEU A 26 13.75 -1.18 -5.90
C LEU A 26 14.58 -1.00 -4.62
N GLY A 27 14.80 -2.06 -3.83
CA GLY A 27 15.55 -1.98 -2.58
C GLY A 27 14.84 -1.15 -1.49
N VAL A 28 13.51 -1.05 -1.55
CA VAL A 28 12.69 -0.25 -0.62
C VAL A 28 13.02 -0.60 0.83
N CYS A 29 13.25 0.42 1.65
CA CYS A 29 13.60 0.30 3.06
C CYS A 29 14.75 -0.69 3.33
N GLY A 30 15.74 -0.79 2.44
CA GLY A 30 16.86 -1.73 2.58
C GLY A 30 16.47 -3.20 2.43
N GLY A 31 15.44 -3.49 1.62
CA GLY A 31 14.95 -4.86 1.40
C GLY A 31 14.07 -5.37 2.55
N ALA A 32 13.32 -4.48 3.21
CA ALA A 32 12.50 -4.82 4.36
C ALA A 32 11.53 -5.99 4.10
N ALA A 33 10.86 -6.02 2.93
CA ALA A 33 9.98 -7.11 2.54
C ALA A 33 10.73 -8.46 2.43
N ARG A 34 11.96 -8.45 1.90
CA ARG A 34 12.80 -9.65 1.83
C ARG A 34 13.21 -10.14 3.20
N GLN A 35 13.61 -9.23 4.09
CA GLN A 35 13.98 -9.56 5.46
C GLN A 35 12.78 -10.14 6.24
N LEU A 36 11.60 -9.52 6.10
CA LEU A 36 10.35 -9.98 6.69
C LEU A 36 10.03 -11.43 6.33
N LEU A 37 10.23 -11.81 5.06
CA LEU A 37 9.95 -13.17 4.58
C LEU A 37 11.05 -14.18 4.88
N GLY A 38 12.13 -13.79 5.56
CA GLY A 38 13.21 -14.69 5.98
C GLY A 38 14.38 -14.77 5.00
N GLY A 39 14.55 -13.75 4.14
CA GLY A 39 15.72 -13.60 3.28
C GLY A 39 15.56 -14.22 1.89
N GLY A 40 16.70 -14.28 1.17
CA GLY A 40 16.82 -14.74 -0.22
C GLY A 40 16.07 -16.02 -0.54
N GLU A 41 16.37 -17.06 0.22
CA GLU A 41 15.93 -18.44 -0.03
C GLU A 41 14.43 -18.63 0.19
N LEU A 42 13.85 -17.91 1.15
CA LEU A 42 12.45 -18.08 1.55
C LEU A 42 11.51 -17.06 0.90
N PHE A 43 12.06 -16.02 0.26
CA PHE A 43 11.28 -14.93 -0.30
C PHE A 43 10.25 -15.44 -1.32
N ALA A 44 10.68 -16.19 -2.33
CA ALA A 44 9.79 -16.67 -3.38
C ALA A 44 8.72 -17.64 -2.84
N GLU A 45 9.10 -18.52 -1.91
CA GLU A 45 8.17 -19.48 -1.29
C GLU A 45 7.10 -18.79 -0.44
N ARG A 46 7.48 -17.78 0.34
CA ARG A 46 6.57 -17.14 1.32
C ARG A 46 5.79 -15.96 0.77
N ARG A 47 6.28 -15.32 -0.30
CA ARG A 47 5.65 -14.13 -0.90
C ARG A 47 4.17 -14.32 -1.24
N PRO A 48 3.71 -15.44 -1.85
CA PRO A 48 2.29 -15.64 -2.14
C PRO A 48 1.36 -15.61 -0.92
N TYR A 49 1.88 -15.75 0.29
CA TYR A 49 1.10 -15.75 1.53
C TYR A 49 1.10 -14.40 2.25
N ALA A 50 1.87 -13.42 1.78
CA ALA A 50 2.12 -12.17 2.51
C ALA A 50 2.10 -10.91 1.64
N ASP A 51 2.40 -11.03 0.34
CA ASP A 51 2.43 -9.91 -0.59
C ASP A 51 1.02 -9.44 -0.93
N PRO A 52 0.63 -8.19 -0.59
CA PRO A 52 -0.72 -7.70 -0.85
C PRO A 52 -1.11 -7.79 -2.33
N ALA A 53 -0.17 -7.59 -3.25
CA ALA A 53 -0.43 -7.69 -4.69
C ALA A 53 -0.82 -9.11 -5.14
N LEU A 54 -0.36 -10.14 -4.42
CA LEU A 54 -0.67 -11.56 -4.70
C LEU A 54 -1.89 -12.07 -3.93
N LEU A 55 -2.37 -11.31 -2.94
CA LEU A 55 -3.53 -11.66 -2.12
C LEU A 55 -4.84 -11.03 -2.62
N LEU A 56 -4.76 -10.26 -3.71
CA LEU A 56 -5.92 -9.69 -4.40
C LEU A 56 -6.75 -10.77 -5.12
N PRO A 57 -8.07 -10.53 -5.32
CA PRO A 57 -8.83 -9.38 -4.82
C PRO A 57 -9.17 -9.52 -3.32
N THR A 58 -9.28 -8.38 -2.62
CA THR A 58 -9.65 -8.34 -1.20
C THR A 58 -11.16 -8.20 -0.99
N GLY A 59 -11.87 -7.61 -1.97
CA GLY A 59 -13.28 -7.26 -1.86
C GLY A 59 -13.56 -6.08 -0.92
N ILE A 60 -12.52 -5.35 -0.49
CA ILE A 60 -12.62 -4.19 0.39
C ILE A 60 -12.30 -2.94 -0.42
N ALA A 61 -13.15 -1.91 -0.31
CA ALA A 61 -12.89 -0.62 -0.96
C ALA A 61 -11.56 -0.03 -0.45
N THR A 62 -10.61 0.14 -1.36
CA THR A 62 -9.23 0.52 -1.02
C THR A 62 -8.79 1.73 -1.85
N THR A 63 -8.16 2.69 -1.19
CA THR A 63 -7.53 3.87 -1.80
C THR A 63 -6.12 4.03 -1.26
N LEU A 64 -5.18 4.45 -2.10
CA LEU A 64 -3.79 4.72 -1.75
C LEU A 64 -3.54 6.21 -1.80
N VAL A 65 -2.84 6.73 -0.79
CA VAL A 65 -2.33 8.11 -0.79
C VAL A 65 -0.81 8.04 -0.80
N GLN A 66 -0.19 8.68 -1.80
CA GLN A 66 1.23 8.55 -2.08
C GLN A 66 1.83 9.90 -2.44
N GLY A 67 2.96 10.24 -1.82
CA GLY A 67 3.75 11.40 -2.21
C GLY A 67 4.60 11.12 -3.45
N ARG A 68 4.68 12.07 -4.40
CA ARG A 68 5.55 11.96 -5.58
C ARG A 68 7.03 12.15 -5.27
N ALA A 69 7.35 12.88 -4.20
CA ALA A 69 8.71 13.08 -3.73
C ALA A 69 9.12 12.05 -2.66
N ASP A 70 8.34 10.99 -2.49
CA ASP A 70 8.67 9.88 -1.59
C ASP A 70 9.85 9.07 -2.14
N VAL A 71 10.98 9.16 -1.42
CA VAL A 71 12.20 8.42 -1.72
C VAL A 71 12.35 7.14 -0.90
N ASP A 72 11.54 6.98 0.15
CA ASP A 72 11.57 5.81 1.03
C ASP A 72 10.74 4.68 0.43
N VAL A 73 9.54 5.00 -0.06
CA VAL A 73 8.65 4.11 -0.81
C VAL A 73 8.23 4.80 -2.10
N PRO A 74 8.95 4.57 -3.22
CA PRO A 74 8.65 5.23 -4.49
C PRO A 74 7.24 4.90 -5.01
N GLN A 75 6.58 5.88 -5.66
CA GLN A 75 5.20 5.73 -6.17
C GLN A 75 4.98 4.50 -7.07
N ALA A 76 6.04 4.00 -7.71
CA ALA A 76 6.00 2.80 -8.54
C ALA A 76 5.50 1.55 -7.78
N VAL A 77 5.66 1.49 -6.46
CA VAL A 77 5.12 0.39 -5.63
C VAL A 77 3.60 0.50 -5.50
N ALA A 78 3.08 1.72 -5.30
CA ALA A 78 1.65 1.99 -5.25
C ALA A 78 0.98 1.74 -6.62
N GLU A 79 1.61 2.20 -7.70
CA GLU A 79 1.15 1.97 -9.07
C GLU A 79 1.11 0.47 -9.41
N ALA A 80 2.15 -0.29 -9.03
CA ALA A 80 2.19 -1.73 -9.25
C ALA A 80 1.04 -2.48 -8.55
N TYR A 81 0.72 -2.09 -7.31
CA TYR A 81 -0.42 -2.65 -6.59
C TYR A 81 -1.76 -2.30 -7.26
N ALA A 82 -1.95 -1.05 -7.67
CA ALA A 82 -3.16 -0.63 -8.38
C ALA A 82 -3.33 -1.38 -9.72
N ASP A 83 -2.25 -1.59 -10.46
CA ASP A 83 -2.24 -2.41 -11.68
C ASP A 83 -2.58 -3.88 -11.40
N ALA A 84 -2.05 -4.45 -10.31
CA ALA A 84 -2.37 -5.81 -9.88
C ALA A 84 -3.85 -5.94 -9.49
N ALA A 85 -4.40 -4.96 -8.77
CA ALA A 85 -5.82 -4.91 -8.40
C ALA A 85 -6.71 -4.82 -9.63
N ALA A 86 -6.40 -3.94 -10.58
CA ALA A 86 -7.15 -3.81 -11.82
C ALA A 86 -7.18 -5.12 -12.62
N LYS A 87 -6.04 -5.84 -12.70
CA LYS A 87 -5.96 -7.18 -13.34
C LYS A 87 -6.78 -8.24 -12.60
N ALA A 88 -6.90 -8.12 -11.28
CA ALA A 88 -7.73 -8.99 -10.44
C ALA A 88 -9.23 -8.60 -10.46
N GLY A 89 -9.61 -7.52 -11.16
CA GLY A 89 -10.98 -7.02 -11.22
C GLY A 89 -11.39 -6.16 -10.02
N GLU A 90 -10.44 -5.69 -9.21
CA GLU A 90 -10.64 -4.77 -8.10
C GLU A 90 -10.19 -3.36 -8.50
N VAL A 91 -11.02 -2.35 -8.22
CA VAL A 91 -10.67 -0.95 -8.50
C VAL A 91 -10.11 -0.34 -7.24
N VAL A 92 -8.86 0.13 -7.33
CA VAL A 92 -8.14 0.80 -6.25
C VAL A 92 -7.87 2.24 -6.67
N GLY A 93 -8.25 3.20 -5.82
CA GLY A 93 -7.92 4.60 -6.02
C GLY A 93 -6.45 4.87 -5.71
N VAL A 94 -5.82 5.79 -6.45
CA VAL A 94 -4.46 6.27 -6.14
C VAL A 94 -4.45 7.80 -6.21
N THR A 95 -4.27 8.42 -5.05
CA THR A 95 -4.13 9.86 -4.88
C THR A 95 -2.64 10.20 -4.77
N LEU A 96 -2.11 10.88 -5.79
CA LEU A 96 -0.71 11.30 -5.86
C LEU A 96 -0.56 12.77 -5.45
N LEU A 97 0.29 13.03 -4.46
CA LEU A 97 0.53 14.38 -3.93
C LEU A 97 1.87 14.92 -4.42
N GLU A 98 1.84 16.05 -5.13
CA GLU A 98 3.03 16.76 -5.62
C GLU A 98 3.88 17.28 -4.45
N ASP A 99 5.20 17.26 -4.60
CA ASP A 99 6.19 17.74 -3.61
C ASP A 99 6.09 17.14 -2.19
N VAL A 100 5.32 16.06 -2.01
CA VAL A 100 5.14 15.36 -0.73
C VAL A 100 6.06 14.14 -0.67
N GLY A 101 6.82 14.02 0.44
CA GLY A 101 7.62 12.85 0.78
C GLY A 101 6.84 11.79 1.57
N HIS A 102 7.54 10.86 2.22
CA HIS A 102 6.93 9.71 2.89
C HIS A 102 6.08 10.07 4.12
N TYR A 103 6.63 10.87 5.03
CA TYR A 103 6.06 11.11 6.37
C TYR A 103 4.93 12.14 6.49
N PRO A 104 4.80 13.18 5.63
CA PRO A 104 3.72 14.16 5.77
C PRO A 104 2.30 13.55 5.76
N LEU A 105 2.11 12.35 5.20
CA LEU A 105 0.82 11.65 5.20
C LEU A 105 0.30 11.31 6.60
N ILE A 106 1.20 11.18 7.59
CA ILE A 106 0.85 10.85 8.98
C ILE A 106 1.02 12.01 9.95
N ASP A 107 1.57 13.14 9.49
CA ASP A 107 1.78 14.33 10.32
C ASP A 107 0.50 15.16 10.35
N PRO A 108 -0.22 15.25 11.49
CA PRO A 108 -1.47 16.01 11.56
C PRO A 108 -1.32 17.51 11.28
N ALA A 109 -0.09 18.04 11.31
CA ALA A 109 0.19 19.44 11.00
C ALA A 109 0.42 19.69 9.49
N ALA A 110 0.56 18.64 8.68
CA ALA A 110 0.80 18.73 7.25
C ALA A 110 -0.50 18.70 6.44
N ASP A 111 -0.57 19.49 5.37
CA ASP A 111 -1.71 19.51 4.44
C ASP A 111 -1.99 18.13 3.82
N ALA A 112 -0.93 17.34 3.61
CA ALA A 112 -1.04 15.98 3.08
C ALA A 112 -1.85 15.04 3.99
N CYS A 113 -1.81 15.23 5.31
CA CYS A 113 -2.62 14.46 6.25
C CYS A 113 -4.11 14.82 6.16
N ALA A 114 -4.46 16.04 5.73
CA ALA A 114 -5.85 16.41 5.50
C ALA A 114 -6.47 15.60 4.36
N VAL A 115 -5.70 15.34 3.29
CA VAL A 115 -6.13 14.47 2.17
C VAL A 115 -6.42 13.05 2.67
N VAL A 116 -5.56 12.49 3.53
CA VAL A 116 -5.80 11.18 4.14
C VAL A 116 -7.11 11.18 4.93
N ALA A 117 -7.38 12.22 5.72
CA ALA A 117 -8.63 12.32 6.47
C ALA A 117 -9.86 12.43 5.56
N GLU A 118 -9.76 13.12 4.42
CA GLU A 118 -10.80 13.20 3.41
C GLU A 118 -11.10 11.83 2.77
N GLU A 119 -10.07 11.07 2.39
CA GLU A 119 -10.21 9.70 1.87
C GLU A 119 -10.90 8.77 2.90
N ILE A 120 -10.53 8.89 4.17
CA ILE A 120 -11.19 8.16 5.27
C ILE A 120 -12.67 8.53 5.34
N ALA A 121 -12.98 9.84 5.28
CA ALA A 121 -14.35 10.31 5.33
C ALA A 121 -15.18 9.80 4.14
N GLN A 122 -14.60 9.75 2.93
CA GLN A 122 -15.28 9.22 1.74
C GLN A 122 -15.65 7.74 1.87
N LEU A 123 -14.78 6.92 2.48
CA LEU A 123 -15.05 5.48 2.69
C LEU A 123 -16.01 5.20 3.87
N ALA A 124 -16.24 6.18 4.74
CA ALA A 124 -17.10 6.03 5.91
C ALA A 124 -18.60 6.07 5.59
N TRP A 125 -18.99 6.63 4.43
CA TRP A 125 -20.38 6.78 3.99
C TRP A 125 -20.72 5.75 2.90
#